data_AF-A0A822V2U4-F1
#
_entry.id   AF-A0A822V2U4-F1
#
_cell.length_a   1.000
_cell.length_b   1.000
_cell.length_c   1.000
_cell.angle_alpha   90.00
_cell.angle_beta   90.00
_cell.angle_gamma   90.00
#
_symmetry.space_group_name_H-M   'P 1'
#
loop_
_entity.id
_entity.type
_entity.pdbx_description
1 polymer ?
#
loop_
_entity_poly.entity_id
_entity_poly.type
_entity_poly.pdbx_seq_one_letter_code
_entity_poly.pdbx_strand_id
1 'polypeptide(L)'
;MSPKKPNGISTTPCQQCPLRDLPHFRDFSSSELDFVSRFKTGELAVEGGSVILMEGSHSAHLYTVLQGWAFRYKTLEDGRRQILNYVMPGDLVGLQGTVMGEMQHSVEALSPVTLCVFERSRLNNLFTDHPTLAYDLTWIAASEERMLDSHLLSIGRRTALERAAYLIVFLYSKAKAVHLIQGETPIPVTQQHVADTLGLSIVHTNKTLRKLVDRGLIRWTDKGCLVLDDAGLSHVASWESEEKRQRPFI
;
A
#
# COMPACT_ATOMS: atom_id res chain seq x y z
N MET A 1 7.35 37.85 3.82
CA MET A 1 6.73 36.90 4.77
C MET A 1 7.43 35.57 4.61
N SER A 2 8.34 35.23 5.52
CA SER A 2 9.09 33.98 5.49
C SER A 2 8.15 32.80 5.75
N PRO A 3 8.25 31.67 5.01
CA PRO A 3 7.45 30.51 5.30
C PRO A 3 7.86 29.95 6.68
N LYS A 4 6.88 29.82 7.57
CA LYS A 4 7.05 29.19 8.89
C LYS A 4 7.55 27.75 8.69
N LYS A 5 8.66 27.40 9.35
CA LYS A 5 9.08 25.99 9.53
C LYS A 5 7.92 25.23 10.19
N PRO A 6 7.52 24.04 9.70
CA PRO A 6 6.55 23.23 10.41
C PRO A 6 7.17 22.77 11.74
N ASN A 7 6.37 22.87 12.80
CA ASN A 7 6.68 22.44 14.16
C ASN A 7 7.23 21.02 14.19
N GLY A 8 8.19 20.79 15.09
CA GLY A 8 8.91 19.52 15.25
C GLY A 8 8.00 18.32 15.43
N ILE A 9 7.93 17.50 14.38
CA ILE A 9 7.46 16.11 14.46
C ILE A 9 8.65 15.30 14.94
N SER A 10 8.49 14.58 16.06
CA SER A 10 9.46 13.57 16.50
C SER A 10 9.60 12.54 15.39
N THR A 11 10.71 12.56 14.66
CA THR A 11 10.98 11.60 13.60
C THR A 11 11.46 10.29 14.22
N THR A 12 10.87 9.18 13.80
CA THR A 12 11.35 7.84 14.18
C THR A 12 12.74 7.64 13.57
N PRO A 13 13.81 7.46 14.38
CA PRO A 13 15.14 7.16 13.84
C PRO A 13 15.09 5.85 13.05
N CYS A 14 15.77 5.75 11.91
CA CYS A 14 15.75 4.52 11.11
C CYS A 14 16.31 3.31 11.89
N GLN A 15 17.19 3.54 12.86
CA GLN A 15 17.71 2.52 13.78
C GLN A 15 16.61 1.91 14.66
N GLN A 16 15.55 2.67 14.95
CA GLN A 16 14.41 2.28 15.79
C GLN A 16 13.12 2.15 14.95
N CYS A 17 13.25 1.95 13.64
CA CYS A 17 12.10 1.81 12.76
C CYS A 17 11.35 0.50 13.09
N PRO A 18 10.06 0.56 13.47
CA PRO A 18 9.29 -0.63 13.85
C PRO A 18 9.14 -1.64 12.70
N LEU A 19 9.32 -1.22 11.44
CA LEU A 19 9.28 -2.13 10.30
C LEU A 19 10.46 -3.11 10.28
N ARG A 20 11.60 -2.74 10.88
CA ARG A 20 12.78 -3.61 10.95
C ARG A 20 12.58 -4.80 11.87
N ASP A 21 11.69 -4.68 12.85
CA ASP A 21 11.38 -5.77 13.80
C ASP A 21 10.41 -6.80 13.20
N LEU A 22 9.87 -6.54 12.00
CA LEU A 22 8.95 -7.44 11.33
C LEU A 22 9.72 -8.48 10.50
N PRO A 23 9.48 -9.79 10.72
CA PRO A 23 10.19 -10.85 9.98
C PRO A 23 9.87 -10.86 8.48
N HIS A 24 8.83 -10.13 8.07
CA HIS A 24 8.45 -9.93 6.68
C HIS A 24 9.51 -9.15 5.89
N PHE A 25 10.22 -8.23 6.54
CA PHE A 25 11.22 -7.39 5.90
C PHE A 25 12.62 -7.99 6.01
N ARG A 26 13.48 -7.71 5.03
CA ARG A 26 14.90 -8.06 5.13
C ARG A 26 15.63 -7.11 6.08
N ASP A 27 16.75 -7.58 6.63
CA ASP A 27 17.68 -6.75 7.38
C ASP A 27 18.53 -5.84 6.49
N PHE A 28 18.97 -4.71 7.04
CA PHE A 28 19.96 -3.82 6.43
C PHE A 28 21.34 -4.07 7.02
N SER A 29 22.36 -4.03 6.17
CA SER A 29 23.74 -3.87 6.64
C SER A 29 23.93 -2.49 7.30
N SER A 30 24.98 -2.34 8.11
CA SER A 30 25.27 -1.07 8.79
C SER A 30 25.45 0.10 7.82
N SER A 31 26.07 -0.13 6.66
CA SER A 31 26.28 0.91 5.64
C SER A 31 24.97 1.32 4.96
N GLU A 32 24.06 0.38 4.71
CA GLU A 32 22.72 0.67 4.18
C GLU A 32 21.90 1.46 5.20
N LEU A 33 21.92 1.05 6.48
CA LEU A 33 21.19 1.74 7.54
C LEU A 33 21.69 3.17 7.74
N ASP A 34 23.00 3.39 7.72
CA ASP A 34 23.60 4.71 7.80
C ASP A 34 23.19 5.59 6.61
N PHE A 35 23.16 5.02 5.41
CA PHE A 35 22.70 5.72 4.22
C PHE A 35 21.22 6.11 4.34
N VAL A 36 20.33 5.15 4.61
CA VAL A 36 18.89 5.38 4.72
C VAL A 36 18.58 6.41 5.82
N SER A 37 19.30 6.35 6.94
CA SER A 37 19.18 7.35 8.02
C SER A 37 19.50 8.77 7.56
N ARG A 38 20.50 8.93 6.68
CA ARG A 38 20.87 10.24 6.11
C ARG A 38 20.00 10.63 4.91
N PHE A 39 19.40 9.65 4.25
CA PHE A 39 18.53 9.85 3.09
C PHE A 39 17.13 10.29 3.51
N LYS A 40 16.63 9.77 4.64
CA LYS A 40 15.39 10.23 5.28
C LYS A 40 15.57 11.67 5.75
N THR A 41 14.71 12.57 5.28
CA THR A 41 14.73 13.99 5.65
C THR A 41 13.68 14.36 6.69
N GLY A 42 12.68 13.50 6.91
CA GLY A 42 11.67 13.73 7.94
C GLY A 42 10.55 12.71 7.91
N GLU A 43 9.44 13.09 8.55
CA GLU A 43 8.17 12.37 8.50
C GLU A 43 7.03 13.31 8.16
N LEU A 44 6.02 12.77 7.47
CA LEU A 44 4.79 13.46 7.13
C LEU A 44 3.60 12.68 7.69
N ALA A 45 2.82 13.33 8.54
CA ALA A 45 1.54 12.80 9.01
C ALA A 45 0.41 13.28 8.08
N VAL A 46 -0.46 12.35 7.68
CA VAL A 46 -1.57 12.59 6.75
C VAL A 46 -2.85 12.02 7.36
N GLU A 47 -3.90 12.82 7.42
CA GLU A 47 -5.21 12.39 7.90
C GLU A 47 -5.92 11.48 6.88
N GLY A 48 -6.77 10.58 7.37
CA GLY A 48 -7.60 9.75 6.50
C GLY A 48 -8.49 10.59 5.57
N GLY A 49 -8.60 10.18 4.31
CA GLY A 49 -9.29 10.88 3.23
C GLY A 49 -8.47 11.99 2.56
N SER A 50 -7.24 12.25 3.01
CA SER A 50 -6.38 13.27 2.39
C SER A 50 -5.52 12.69 1.26
N VAL A 51 -5.33 13.48 0.21
CA VAL A 51 -4.47 13.12 -0.93
C VAL A 51 -3.00 13.29 -0.55
N ILE A 52 -2.22 12.22 -0.69
CA ILE A 52 -0.76 12.16 -0.46
C ILE A 52 -0.01 12.61 -1.72
N LEU A 53 -0.41 12.10 -2.87
CA LEU A 53 0.14 12.45 -4.19
C LEU A 53 -0.99 12.60 -5.19
N MET A 54 -0.87 13.57 -6.10
CA MET A 54 -1.87 13.82 -7.13
C MET A 54 -1.34 13.41 -8.51
N GLU A 55 -2.20 12.83 -9.34
CA GLU A 55 -1.92 12.59 -10.75
C GLU A 55 -1.54 13.91 -11.47
N GLY A 56 -0.51 13.86 -12.32
CA GLY A 56 0.06 15.03 -12.99
C GLY A 56 1.02 15.87 -12.13
N SER A 57 1.19 15.54 -10.84
CA SER A 57 2.11 16.29 -9.97
C SER A 57 3.58 15.87 -10.17
N HIS A 58 4.48 16.85 -10.03
CA HIS A 58 5.92 16.64 -9.92
C HIS A 58 6.33 16.68 -8.44
N SER A 59 6.25 15.55 -7.75
CA SER A 59 6.72 15.47 -6.36
C SER A 59 8.24 15.55 -6.28
N ALA A 60 8.75 16.44 -5.43
CA ALA A 60 10.17 16.50 -5.06
C ALA A 60 10.58 15.39 -4.06
N HIS A 61 9.61 14.61 -3.58
CA HIS A 61 9.79 13.65 -2.51
C HIS A 61 9.33 12.24 -2.89
N LEU A 62 10.00 11.28 -2.26
CA LEU A 62 9.63 9.89 -2.17
C LEU A 62 9.19 9.59 -0.75
N TYR A 63 8.32 8.60 -0.60
CA TYR A 63 7.80 8.25 0.71
C TYR A 63 7.80 6.75 0.94
N THR A 64 8.11 6.34 2.15
CA THR A 64 7.80 4.97 2.61
C THR A 64 6.74 5.06 3.69
N VAL A 65 5.68 4.25 3.57
CA VAL A 65 4.66 4.20 4.62
C VAL A 65 5.26 3.60 5.88
N LEU A 66 5.23 4.36 6.96
CA LEU A 66 5.62 3.90 8.29
C LEU A 66 4.44 3.29 9.04
N GLN A 67 3.26 3.90 8.90
CA GLN A 67 2.03 3.47 9.55
C GLN A 67 0.81 3.84 8.70
N GLY A 68 -0.25 3.04 8.82
CA GLY A 68 -1.56 3.33 8.24
C GLY A 68 -1.79 2.69 6.88
N TRP A 69 -2.91 3.04 6.27
CA TRP A 69 -3.36 2.55 4.98
C TRP A 69 -3.52 3.70 4.01
N ALA A 70 -3.12 3.48 2.76
CA ALA A 70 -3.44 4.35 1.64
C ALA A 70 -3.83 3.50 0.43
N PHE A 71 -4.31 4.14 -0.63
CA PHE A 71 -4.59 3.46 -1.89
C PHE A 71 -4.21 4.33 -3.08
N ARG A 72 -3.79 3.67 -4.15
CA ARG A 72 -3.46 4.25 -5.44
C ARG A 72 -4.70 4.21 -6.33
N TYR A 73 -5.02 5.31 -6.99
CA TYR A 73 -6.17 5.37 -7.89
C TYR A 73 -5.93 6.27 -9.10
N LYS A 74 -6.75 6.05 -10.13
CA LYS A 74 -6.95 6.95 -11.26
C LYS A 74 -8.43 7.31 -11.38
N THR A 75 -8.70 8.46 -11.98
CA THR A 75 -10.07 8.95 -12.21
C THR A 75 -10.24 9.26 -13.69
N LEU A 76 -11.37 8.86 -14.27
CA LEU A 76 -11.76 9.25 -15.62
C LEU A 76 -12.35 10.67 -15.62
N GLU A 77 -12.44 11.29 -16.79
CA GLU A 77 -13.05 12.63 -16.94
C GLU A 77 -14.49 12.69 -16.44
N ASP A 78 -15.22 11.55 -16.50
CA ASP A 78 -16.59 11.43 -15.99
C ASP A 78 -16.68 11.19 -14.48
N GLY A 79 -15.56 11.24 -13.77
CA GLY A 79 -15.48 11.09 -12.32
C GLY A 79 -15.45 9.64 -11.82
N ARG A 80 -15.55 8.63 -12.70
CA ARG A 80 -15.39 7.23 -12.27
C ARG A 80 -13.96 6.98 -11.81
N ARG A 81 -13.84 6.40 -10.61
CA ARG A 81 -12.57 6.07 -9.98
C ARG A 81 -12.26 4.58 -10.12
N GLN A 82 -11.01 4.26 -10.44
CA GLN A 82 -10.47 2.91 -10.36
C GLN A 82 -9.36 2.90 -9.31
N ILE A 83 -9.53 2.09 -8.27
CA ILE A 83 -8.44 1.79 -7.33
C ILE A 83 -7.55 0.75 -7.97
N LEU A 84 -6.26 1.08 -8.06
CA LEU A 84 -5.23 0.25 -8.71
C LEU A 84 -4.54 -0.66 -7.71
N ASN A 85 -4.29 -0.16 -6.49
CA ASN A 85 -3.58 -0.90 -5.45
C ASN A 85 -3.80 -0.26 -4.06
N TYR A 86 -3.50 -1.01 -3.00
CA TYR A 86 -3.46 -0.56 -1.61
C TYR A 86 -2.02 -0.53 -1.10
N VAL A 87 -1.72 0.53 -0.36
CA VAL A 87 -0.40 0.87 0.15
C VAL A 87 -0.42 0.71 1.66
N MET A 88 0.53 -0.05 2.19
CA MET A 88 0.67 -0.41 3.60
C MET A 88 2.11 -0.17 4.08
N PRO A 89 2.42 -0.30 5.38
CA PRO A 89 3.76 -0.07 5.89
C PRO A 89 4.85 -0.83 5.13
N GLY A 90 5.95 -0.13 4.83
CA GLY A 90 7.05 -0.59 3.98
C GLY A 90 6.78 -0.52 2.47
N ASP A 91 5.60 -0.10 2.02
CA ASP A 91 5.37 0.23 0.61
C ASP A 91 5.97 1.60 0.28
N LEU A 92 6.64 1.68 -0.88
CA LEU A 92 7.26 2.88 -1.42
C LEU A 92 6.26 3.63 -2.32
N VAL A 93 6.17 4.94 -2.14
CA VAL A 93 5.23 5.83 -2.82
C VAL A 93 6.01 6.94 -3.53
N GLY A 94 5.68 7.18 -4.80
CA GLY A 94 6.30 8.22 -5.62
C GLY A 94 7.46 7.77 -6.51
N LEU A 95 7.82 6.48 -6.52
CA LEU A 95 8.91 5.94 -7.36
C LEU A 95 8.66 6.21 -8.85
N GLN A 96 7.44 5.96 -9.34
CA GLN A 96 7.09 6.19 -10.75
C GLN A 96 7.34 7.64 -11.16
N GLY A 97 6.82 8.62 -10.41
CA GLY A 97 7.01 10.04 -10.75
C GLY A 97 8.46 10.50 -10.63
N THR A 98 9.26 9.80 -9.83
CA THR A 98 10.71 10.03 -9.75
C THR A 98 11.43 9.63 -11.02
N VAL A 99 11.10 8.44 -11.55
CA VAL A 99 11.75 7.88 -12.74
C VAL A 99 11.19 8.47 -14.04
N MET A 100 9.87 8.67 -14.10
CA MET A 100 9.14 9.07 -15.33
C MET A 100 8.91 10.58 -15.44
N GLY A 101 9.32 11.36 -14.44
CA GLY A 101 9.18 12.81 -14.42
C GLY A 101 7.91 13.32 -13.74
N GLU A 102 6.77 12.61 -13.87
CA GLU A 102 5.47 13.00 -13.30
C GLU A 102 4.67 11.79 -12.77
N MET A 103 3.76 12.03 -11.83
CA MET A 103 2.88 11.00 -11.28
C MET A 103 1.74 10.64 -12.26
N GLN A 104 1.57 9.36 -12.58
CA GLN A 104 0.50 8.88 -13.47
C GLN A 104 -0.76 8.40 -12.72
N HIS A 105 -0.81 8.65 -11.42
CA HIS A 105 -1.88 8.24 -10.52
C HIS A 105 -1.87 9.10 -9.27
N SER A 106 -2.99 9.09 -8.56
CA SER A 106 -3.11 9.70 -7.24
C SER A 106 -2.94 8.66 -6.13
N VAL A 107 -2.58 9.10 -4.94
CA VAL A 107 -2.52 8.29 -3.72
C VAL A 107 -3.28 9.02 -2.62
N GLU A 108 -4.22 8.36 -1.97
CA GLU A 108 -5.05 8.91 -0.89
C GLU A 108 -4.94 8.04 0.35
N ALA A 109 -4.89 8.70 1.51
CA ALA A 109 -4.86 8.03 2.81
C ALA A 109 -6.24 7.42 3.11
N LEU A 110 -6.27 6.13 3.42
CA LEU A 110 -7.49 5.41 3.82
C LEU A 110 -7.73 5.50 5.34
N SER A 111 -6.65 5.61 6.10
CA SER A 111 -6.62 5.88 7.54
C SER A 111 -5.66 7.04 7.81
N PRO A 112 -5.49 7.50 9.06
CA PRO A 112 -4.29 8.28 9.40
C PRO A 112 -3.03 7.50 8.97
N VAL A 113 -2.11 8.20 8.30
CA VAL A 113 -0.89 7.64 7.71
C VAL A 113 0.31 8.46 8.18
N THR A 114 1.40 7.77 8.51
CA THR A 114 2.73 8.38 8.71
C THR A 114 3.66 7.92 7.62
N LEU A 115 4.37 8.85 6.99
CA LEU A 115 5.28 8.61 5.87
C LEU A 115 6.69 9.02 6.27
N CYS A 116 7.69 8.15 6.06
CA CYS A 116 9.08 8.57 5.98
C CYS A 116 9.26 9.39 4.69
N VAL A 117 9.88 10.56 4.77
CA VAL A 117 10.10 11.46 3.62
C VAL A 117 11.55 11.36 3.16
N PHE A 118 11.76 11.21 1.86
CA PHE A 118 13.07 11.16 1.22
C PHE A 118 13.15 12.17 0.07
N GLU A 119 14.34 12.73 -0.16
CA GLU A 119 14.59 13.64 -1.29
C GLU A 119 14.76 12.87 -2.59
N ARG A 120 13.90 13.16 -3.57
CA ARG A 120 13.95 12.53 -4.90
C ARG A 120 15.32 12.67 -5.57
N SER A 121 15.94 13.84 -5.47
CA SER A 121 17.23 14.17 -6.10
C SER A 121 18.37 13.25 -5.66
N ARG A 122 18.26 12.64 -4.48
CA ARG A 122 19.28 11.76 -3.91
C ARG A 122 19.04 10.28 -4.23
N LEU A 123 17.96 9.94 -4.94
CA LEU A 123 17.67 8.56 -5.33
C LEU A 123 18.80 7.97 -6.21
N ASN A 124 19.39 8.77 -7.11
CA ASN A 124 20.47 8.31 -7.98
C ASN A 124 21.70 7.80 -7.20
N ASN A 125 21.94 8.33 -6.00
CA ASN A 125 23.06 7.91 -5.16
C ASN A 125 22.90 6.45 -4.69
N LEU A 126 21.67 5.92 -4.62
CA LEU A 126 21.45 4.49 -4.36
C LEU A 126 22.07 3.63 -5.46
N PHE A 127 21.93 4.06 -6.72
CA PHE A 127 22.42 3.31 -7.87
C PHE A 127 23.94 3.36 -8.02
N THR A 128 24.60 4.41 -7.52
CA THR A 128 26.06 4.54 -7.58
C THR A 128 26.76 3.98 -6.35
N ASP A 129 26.21 4.24 -5.16
CA ASP A 129 26.95 4.05 -3.90
C ASP A 129 26.44 2.82 -3.11
N HIS A 130 25.19 2.38 -3.36
CA HIS A 130 24.53 1.31 -2.60
C HIS A 130 23.76 0.33 -3.52
N PRO A 131 24.46 -0.46 -4.36
CA PRO A 131 23.85 -1.30 -5.39
C PRO A 131 22.83 -2.33 -4.84
N THR A 132 22.99 -2.80 -3.60
CA THR A 132 22.00 -3.68 -2.95
C THR A 132 20.66 -2.96 -2.73
N LEU A 133 20.65 -1.70 -2.30
CA LEU A 133 19.42 -0.91 -2.17
C LEU A 133 18.83 -0.52 -3.54
N ALA A 134 19.67 -0.36 -4.57
CA ALA A 134 19.19 -0.18 -5.94
C ALA A 134 18.51 -1.46 -6.47
N TYR A 135 19.05 -2.64 -6.15
CA TYR A 135 18.41 -3.92 -6.45
C TYR A 135 17.07 -4.05 -5.73
N ASP A 136 16.98 -3.63 -4.47
CA ASP A 136 15.74 -3.61 -3.71
C ASP A 136 14.65 -2.76 -4.34
N LEU A 137 14.99 -1.54 -4.79
CA LEU A 137 14.05 -0.69 -5.52
C LEU A 137 13.53 -1.39 -6.78
N THR A 138 14.43 -2.06 -7.50
CA THR A 138 14.07 -2.85 -8.69
C THR A 138 13.13 -3.99 -8.33
N TRP A 139 13.40 -4.70 -7.22
CA TRP A 139 12.54 -5.75 -6.71
C TRP A 139 11.16 -5.22 -6.32
N ILE A 140 11.09 -4.06 -5.65
CA ILE A 140 9.84 -3.40 -5.25
C ILE A 140 9.02 -3.07 -6.50
N ALA A 141 9.64 -2.46 -7.52
CA ALA A 141 8.98 -2.15 -8.78
C ALA A 141 8.46 -3.40 -9.50
N ALA A 142 9.27 -4.47 -9.58
CA ALA A 142 8.84 -5.75 -10.16
C ALA A 142 7.72 -6.42 -9.35
N SER A 143 7.73 -6.28 -8.02
CA SER A 143 6.64 -6.77 -7.18
C SER A 143 5.35 -5.96 -7.36
N GLU A 144 5.43 -4.65 -7.62
CA GLU A 144 4.24 -3.85 -8.00
C GLU A 144 3.67 -4.32 -9.34
N GLU A 145 4.52 -4.56 -10.34
CA GLU A 145 4.11 -5.05 -11.66
C GLU A 145 3.41 -6.41 -11.59
N ARG A 146 4.03 -7.39 -10.93
CA ARG A 146 3.45 -8.72 -10.69
C ARG A 146 2.10 -8.67 -9.98
N MET A 147 1.92 -7.70 -9.08
CA MET A 147 0.65 -7.49 -8.40
C MET A 147 -0.42 -6.95 -9.36
N LEU A 148 -0.05 -6.00 -10.23
CA LEU A 148 -0.94 -5.47 -11.27
C LEU A 148 -1.37 -6.57 -12.26
N ASP A 149 -0.47 -7.49 -12.62
CA ASP A 149 -0.82 -8.67 -13.42
C ASP A 149 -1.87 -9.55 -12.75
N SER A 150 -1.70 -9.78 -11.44
CA SER A 150 -2.67 -10.55 -10.65
C SER A 150 -4.02 -9.84 -10.57
N HIS A 151 -4.02 -8.51 -10.49
CA HIS A 151 -5.23 -7.70 -10.52
C HIS A 151 -5.91 -7.75 -11.89
N LEU A 152 -5.16 -7.65 -12.98
CA LEU A 152 -5.65 -7.76 -14.35
C LEU A 152 -6.27 -9.13 -14.62
N LEU A 153 -5.62 -10.22 -14.19
CA LEU A 153 -6.19 -11.57 -14.25
C LEU A 153 -7.50 -11.67 -13.48
N SER A 154 -7.54 -11.09 -12.27
CA SER A 154 -8.74 -11.05 -11.42
C SER A 154 -9.89 -10.31 -12.09
N ILE A 155 -9.62 -9.18 -12.75
CA ILE A 155 -10.62 -8.42 -13.50
C ILE A 155 -11.07 -9.16 -14.77
N GLY A 156 -10.14 -9.79 -15.48
CA GLY A 156 -10.42 -10.41 -16.78
C GLY A 156 -11.10 -11.78 -16.68
N ARG A 157 -10.80 -12.57 -15.64
CA ARG A 157 -11.15 -14.00 -15.62
C ARG A 157 -11.91 -14.47 -14.38
N ARG A 158 -11.76 -13.83 -13.22
CA ARG A 158 -12.52 -14.21 -12.01
C ARG A 158 -13.95 -13.68 -12.07
N THR A 159 -14.89 -14.49 -11.60
CA THR A 159 -16.26 -14.07 -11.31
C THR A 159 -16.27 -12.96 -10.25
N ALA A 160 -17.36 -12.21 -10.14
CA ALA A 160 -17.47 -11.14 -9.15
C ALA A 160 -17.22 -11.64 -7.71
N LEU A 161 -17.70 -12.84 -7.38
CA LEU A 161 -17.53 -13.45 -6.06
C LEU A 161 -16.07 -13.83 -5.78
N GLU A 162 -15.42 -14.51 -6.74
CA GLU A 162 -14.00 -14.87 -6.65
C GLU A 162 -13.11 -13.63 -6.57
N ARG A 163 -13.43 -12.57 -7.32
CA ARG A 163 -12.69 -11.30 -7.32
C ARG A 163 -12.80 -10.59 -5.96
N ALA A 164 -14.01 -10.55 -5.38
CA ALA A 164 -14.23 -9.98 -4.07
C ALA A 164 -13.51 -10.78 -2.97
N ALA A 165 -13.60 -12.11 -3.00
CA ALA A 165 -12.88 -12.98 -2.07
C ALA A 165 -11.36 -12.80 -2.18
N TYR A 166 -10.84 -12.78 -3.41
CA TYR A 166 -9.42 -12.55 -3.70
C TYR A 166 -8.95 -11.21 -3.14
N LEU A 167 -9.68 -10.11 -3.37
CA LEU A 167 -9.30 -8.81 -2.85
C LEU A 167 -9.21 -8.81 -1.32
N ILE A 168 -10.24 -9.33 -0.64
CA ILE A 168 -10.27 -9.30 0.83
C ILE A 168 -9.15 -10.16 1.42
N VAL A 169 -8.93 -11.37 0.91
CA VAL A 169 -7.87 -12.25 1.45
C VAL A 169 -6.48 -11.71 1.13
N PHE A 170 -6.28 -11.12 -0.04
CA PHE A 170 -5.03 -10.47 -0.42
C PHE A 170 -4.70 -9.30 0.53
N LEU A 171 -5.67 -8.41 0.79
CA LEU A 171 -5.48 -7.30 1.73
C LEU A 171 -5.26 -7.79 3.15
N TYR A 172 -6.00 -8.82 3.57
CA TYR A 172 -5.84 -9.43 4.89
C TYR A 172 -4.43 -9.99 5.10
N SER A 173 -3.93 -10.79 4.15
CA SER A 173 -2.59 -11.38 4.21
C SER A 173 -1.50 -10.30 4.21
N LYS A 174 -1.55 -9.33 3.28
CA LYS A 174 -0.59 -8.21 3.27
C LYS A 174 -0.58 -7.45 4.60
N ALA A 175 -1.75 -7.14 5.15
CA ALA A 175 -1.87 -6.37 6.37
C ALA A 175 -1.44 -7.15 7.62
N LYS A 176 -1.69 -8.46 7.66
CA LYS A 176 -1.22 -9.34 8.72
C LYS A 176 0.31 -9.41 8.73
N ALA A 177 0.95 -9.50 7.56
CA ALA A 177 2.41 -9.53 7.43
C ALA A 177 3.11 -8.27 7.98
N VAL A 178 2.40 -7.14 8.02
CA VAL A 178 2.90 -5.87 8.55
C VAL A 178 2.22 -5.43 9.86
N HIS A 179 1.60 -6.38 10.57
CA HIS A 179 0.92 -6.19 11.86
C HIS A 179 -0.17 -5.11 11.89
N LEU A 180 -0.74 -4.74 10.74
CA LEU A 180 -1.93 -3.87 10.69
C LEU A 180 -3.21 -4.60 11.11
N ILE A 181 -3.20 -5.94 11.07
CA ILE A 181 -4.30 -6.77 11.55
C ILE A 181 -3.82 -7.63 12.71
N GLN A 182 -4.48 -7.48 13.86
CA GLN A 182 -4.26 -8.24 15.09
C GLN A 182 -5.60 -8.52 15.73
N GLY A 183 -5.95 -9.78 15.98
CA GLY A 183 -7.27 -10.13 16.50
C GLY A 183 -8.40 -9.70 15.54
N GLU A 184 -9.43 -9.03 16.07
CA GLU A 184 -10.60 -8.59 15.31
C GLU A 184 -10.44 -7.19 14.66
N THR A 185 -9.27 -6.89 14.09
CA THR A 185 -9.05 -5.63 13.38
C THR A 185 -9.63 -5.68 11.96
N PRO A 186 -10.57 -4.80 11.59
CA PRO A 186 -11.12 -4.77 10.24
C PRO A 186 -10.13 -4.10 9.25
N ILE A 187 -10.20 -4.54 7.99
CA ILE A 187 -9.60 -3.84 6.86
C ILE A 187 -10.40 -2.55 6.64
N PRO A 188 -9.79 -1.35 6.65
CA PRO A 188 -10.51 -0.06 6.67
C PRO A 188 -11.07 0.35 5.30
N VAL A 189 -11.66 -0.58 4.55
CA VAL A 189 -12.28 -0.33 3.25
C VAL A 189 -13.79 -0.12 3.39
N THR A 190 -14.33 0.74 2.52
CA THR A 190 -15.78 0.87 2.33
C THR A 190 -16.24 -0.02 1.18
N GLN A 191 -17.55 -0.25 1.05
CA GLN A 191 -18.09 -0.97 -0.11
C GLN A 191 -17.82 -0.22 -1.41
N GLN A 192 -17.71 1.12 -1.36
CA GLN A 192 -17.31 1.92 -2.51
C GLN A 192 -15.84 1.68 -2.88
N HIS A 193 -14.92 1.59 -1.91
CA HIS A 193 -13.52 1.21 -2.18
C HIS A 193 -13.45 -0.18 -2.83
N VAL A 194 -14.24 -1.13 -2.34
CA VAL A 194 -14.33 -2.44 -2.97
C VAL A 194 -14.88 -2.33 -4.40
N ALA A 195 -15.96 -1.57 -4.62
CA ALA A 195 -16.53 -1.38 -5.96
C ALA A 195 -15.53 -0.78 -6.95
N ASP A 196 -14.85 0.30 -6.53
CA ASP A 196 -13.81 1.01 -7.31
C ASP A 196 -12.59 0.14 -7.58
N THR A 197 -12.30 -0.85 -6.71
CA THR A 197 -11.21 -1.82 -6.93
C THR A 197 -11.66 -2.90 -7.90
N LEU A 198 -12.86 -3.44 -7.71
CA LEU A 198 -13.36 -4.57 -8.50
C LEU A 198 -13.82 -4.15 -9.90
N GLY A 199 -13.98 -2.85 -10.18
CA GLY A 199 -14.57 -2.36 -11.42
C GLY A 199 -16.05 -2.75 -11.57
N LEU A 200 -16.77 -2.85 -10.46
CA LEU A 200 -18.18 -3.25 -10.41
C LEU A 200 -19.04 -2.06 -9.95
N SER A 201 -20.33 -2.06 -10.30
CA SER A 201 -21.25 -1.10 -9.70
C SER A 201 -21.38 -1.34 -8.19
N ILE A 202 -21.66 -0.30 -7.42
CA ILE A 202 -21.87 -0.41 -5.97
C ILE A 202 -23.00 -1.39 -5.62
N VAL A 203 -24.06 -1.43 -6.44
CA VAL A 203 -25.19 -2.36 -6.27
C VAL A 203 -24.75 -3.81 -6.48
N HIS A 204 -23.96 -4.09 -7.52
CA HIS A 204 -23.44 -5.45 -7.75
C HIS A 204 -22.44 -5.84 -6.66
N THR A 205 -21.56 -4.92 -6.27
CA THR A 205 -20.60 -5.12 -5.17
C THR A 205 -21.30 -5.50 -3.88
N ASN A 206 -22.35 -4.78 -3.48
CA ASN A 206 -23.12 -5.09 -2.27
C ASN A 206 -23.78 -6.47 -2.33
N LYS A 207 -24.35 -6.86 -3.48
CA LYS A 207 -24.91 -8.22 -3.66
C LYS A 207 -23.82 -9.29 -3.54
N THR A 208 -22.63 -9.03 -4.07
CA THR A 208 -21.50 -9.95 -4.00
C THR A 208 -20.94 -10.08 -2.59
N LEU A 209 -20.73 -8.96 -1.89
CA LEU A 209 -20.27 -8.94 -0.50
C LEU A 209 -21.26 -9.65 0.43
N ARG A 210 -22.58 -9.48 0.20
CA ARG A 210 -23.60 -10.22 0.95
C ARG A 210 -23.44 -11.74 0.84
N LYS A 211 -23.09 -12.27 -0.34
CA LYS A 211 -22.82 -13.71 -0.49
C LYS A 211 -21.63 -14.19 0.34
N LEU A 212 -20.60 -13.35 0.53
CA LEU A 212 -19.47 -13.69 1.40
C LEU A 212 -19.87 -13.64 2.89
N VAL A 213 -20.71 -12.67 3.27
CA VAL A 213 -21.29 -12.57 4.62
C VAL A 213 -22.20 -13.77 4.93
N ASP A 214 -23.09 -14.13 4.01
CA ASP A 214 -24.02 -15.26 4.17
C ASP A 214 -23.28 -16.61 4.30
N ARG A 215 -22.05 -16.68 3.76
CA ARG A 215 -21.15 -17.83 3.91
C ARG A 215 -20.32 -17.80 5.20
N GLY A 216 -20.45 -16.76 6.02
CA GLY A 216 -19.68 -16.59 7.25
C GLY A 216 -18.20 -16.26 7.02
N LEU A 217 -17.80 -15.82 5.82
CA LEU A 217 -16.39 -15.57 5.48
C LEU A 217 -15.91 -14.19 5.95
N ILE A 218 -16.82 -13.21 5.93
CA ILE A 218 -16.55 -11.83 6.34
C ILE A 218 -17.71 -11.27 7.14
N ARG A 219 -17.44 -10.20 7.90
CA ARG A 219 -18.45 -9.36 8.54
C ARG A 219 -18.16 -7.90 8.20
N TRP A 220 -19.19 -7.14 7.85
CA TRP A 220 -19.04 -5.71 7.67
C TRP A 220 -19.33 -4.96 8.97
N THR A 221 -18.48 -4.01 9.32
CA THR A 221 -18.58 -3.15 10.50
C THR A 221 -18.59 -1.68 10.08
N ASP A 222 -18.80 -0.78 11.05
CA ASP A 222 -18.64 0.67 10.86
C ASP A 222 -17.19 1.05 10.48
N LYS A 223 -16.21 0.28 10.96
CA LYS A 223 -14.78 0.50 10.73
C LYS A 223 -14.22 -0.21 9.49
N GLY A 224 -15.03 -1.03 8.81
CA GLY A 224 -14.63 -1.73 7.57
C GLY A 224 -14.93 -3.23 7.58
N CYS A 225 -14.16 -3.98 6.80
CA CYS A 225 -14.36 -5.41 6.57
C CYS A 225 -13.57 -6.26 7.57
N LEU A 226 -14.25 -7.00 8.44
CA LEU A 226 -13.66 -8.00 9.30
C LEU A 226 -13.61 -9.35 8.57
N VAL A 227 -12.45 -9.98 8.55
CA VAL A 227 -12.27 -11.34 8.02
C VAL A 227 -12.56 -12.34 9.13
N LEU A 228 -13.48 -13.28 8.87
CA LEU A 228 -13.88 -14.32 9.81
C LEU A 228 -13.23 -15.67 9.48
N ASP A 229 -13.05 -15.95 8.19
CA ASP A 229 -12.46 -17.20 7.69
C ASP A 229 -11.58 -16.92 6.46
N ASP A 230 -10.28 -16.75 6.70
CA ASP A 230 -9.28 -16.49 5.67
C ASP A 230 -9.01 -17.73 4.79
N ALA A 231 -9.11 -18.93 5.36
CA ALA A 231 -8.99 -20.18 4.61
C ALA A 231 -10.16 -20.33 3.62
N GLY A 232 -11.39 -20.07 4.07
CA GLY A 232 -12.58 -20.08 3.22
C GLY A 232 -12.53 -19.03 2.11
N LEU A 233 -12.05 -17.82 2.40
CA LEU A 233 -11.80 -16.81 1.36
C LEU A 233 -10.74 -17.25 0.35
N SER A 234 -9.63 -17.85 0.82
CA SER A 234 -8.56 -18.37 -0.04
C SER A 234 -9.10 -19.43 -1.00
N HIS A 235 -9.93 -20.35 -0.50
CA HIS A 235 -10.58 -21.39 -1.30
C HIS A 235 -11.50 -20.80 -2.37
N VAL A 236 -12.35 -19.81 -2.01
CA VAL A 236 -13.22 -19.13 -2.99
C VAL A 236 -12.40 -18.36 -4.03
N ALA A 237 -11.26 -17.79 -3.64
CA ALA A 237 -10.41 -17.00 -4.53
C ALA A 237 -9.50 -17.84 -5.44
N SER A 238 -9.40 -19.16 -5.19
CA SER A 238 -8.32 -20.03 -5.68
C SER A 238 -6.96 -19.34 -5.47
N TRP A 239 -6.73 -18.88 -4.24
CA TRP A 239 -5.54 -18.10 -3.87
C TRP A 239 -4.64 -18.91 -2.96
N GLU A 240 -3.34 -18.89 -3.27
CA GLU A 240 -2.28 -19.44 -2.43
C GLU A 240 -1.44 -18.28 -1.89
N SER A 241 -1.15 -18.32 -0.59
CA SER A 241 -0.27 -17.33 0.05
C SER A 241 1.17 -17.52 -0.39
N GLU A 242 1.78 -16.45 -0.88
CA GLU A 242 3.21 -16.42 -1.20
C GLU A 242 4.00 -15.85 0.00
N GLU A 243 4.32 -16.69 0.98
CA GLU A 243 4.96 -16.25 2.23
C GLU A 243 6.32 -16.92 2.48
N LYS A 244 7.25 -16.87 1.52
CA LYS A 244 8.57 -17.49 1.72
C LYS A 244 9.79 -16.61 1.52
N ARG A 245 9.64 -15.38 1.04
CA ARG A 245 10.79 -14.49 0.82
C ARG A 245 10.61 -13.18 1.59
N GLN A 246 11.65 -12.80 2.33
CA GLN A 246 11.73 -11.48 2.95
C GLN A 246 11.67 -10.41 1.87
N ARG A 247 10.82 -9.41 2.10
CA ARG A 247 10.59 -8.28 1.22
C ARG A 247 11.57 -7.15 1.55
N PRO A 248 12.22 -6.52 0.57
CA PRO A 248 12.93 -5.27 0.80
C PRO A 248 11.99 -4.08 1.02
N PHE A 249 12.53 -3.06 1.68
CA PHE A 249 11.94 -1.73 1.83
C PHE A 249 13.08 -0.71 1.94
N ILE A 250 12.77 0.59 1.88
CA ILE A 250 13.71 1.70 2.11
C ILE A 250 13.09 2.68 3.10
#